data_AF-A0A293LMB2-F1
#
_entry.id   AF-A0A293LMB2-F1
#
_cell.length_a   1.000
_cell.length_b   1.000
_cell.length_c   1.000
_cell.angle_alpha   90.00
_cell.angle_beta   90.00
_cell.angle_gamma   90.00
#
_symmetry.space_group_name_H-M   'P 1'
#
loop_
_entity.id
_entity.type
_entity.pdbx_description
1 polymer ?
#
loop_
_entity_poly.entity_id
_entity_poly.type
_entity_poly.pdbx_seq_one_letter_code
_entity_poly.pdbx_strand_id
1 'polypeptide(L)'
;MISDAYSYGKSEQFSNCFEINGYLARLSFKVERFNGKTWLGLYFGICWSENDKYLSWPFRTPYTVTIIHPSVNARSVSDKVSEFTSTNFRNFKRPKDWYNQTWGFPELLSLGDAENQGFISDDGVSVSVEVHP
;
A
#
# COMPACT_ATOMS: atom_id res chain seq x y z
N MET A 1 -8.91 3.43 13.34
CA MET A 1 -8.41 2.52 12.28
C MET A 1 -7.95 1.19 12.85
N ILE A 2 -6.98 1.21 13.78
CA ILE A 2 -6.53 0.00 14.48
C ILE A 2 -7.61 -0.45 15.47
N SER A 3 -8.27 0.52 16.12
CA SER A 3 -9.49 0.35 16.92
C SER A 3 -10.62 -0.40 16.18
N ASP A 4 -10.82 -0.10 14.90
CA ASP A 4 -11.83 -0.77 14.07
C ASP A 4 -11.44 -2.22 13.79
N ALA A 5 -10.15 -2.49 13.57
CA ALA A 5 -9.66 -3.85 13.37
C ALA A 5 -9.83 -4.71 14.62
N TYR A 6 -9.66 -4.14 15.82
CA TYR A 6 -10.00 -4.84 17.07
C TYR A 6 -11.49 -5.17 17.17
N SER A 7 -12.37 -4.31 16.63
CA SER A 7 -13.82 -4.46 16.72
C SER A 7 -14.39 -5.43 15.69
N TYR A 8 -13.85 -5.45 14.47
CA TYR A 8 -14.42 -6.18 13.32
C TYR A 8 -13.51 -7.26 12.74
N GLY A 9 -12.29 -7.43 13.27
CA GLY A 9 -11.30 -8.40 12.80
C GLY A 9 -10.55 -7.98 11.53
N LYS A 10 -10.95 -6.87 10.89
CA LYS A 10 -10.23 -6.21 9.80
C LYS A 10 -10.57 -4.73 9.68
N SER A 11 -9.63 -3.95 9.17
CA SER A 11 -9.82 -2.55 8.78
C SER A 11 -9.02 -2.27 7.51
N GLU A 12 -9.54 -1.43 6.63
CA GLU A 12 -8.86 -0.99 5.41
C GLU A 12 -9.12 0.50 5.19
N GLN A 13 -8.05 1.25 4.95
CA GLN A 13 -8.10 2.68 4.65
C GLN A 13 -7.36 2.96 3.34
N PHE A 14 -7.95 3.82 2.51
CA PHE A 14 -7.37 4.25 1.26
C PHE A 14 -6.85 5.68 1.37
N SER A 15 -5.71 5.96 0.74
CA SER A 15 -5.33 7.34 0.44
C SER A 15 -6.25 7.92 -0.63
N ASN A 16 -6.29 9.25 -0.72
CA ASN A 16 -6.70 9.91 -1.96
C ASN A 16 -5.79 9.45 -3.12
N CYS A 17 -6.27 9.59 -4.36
CA CYS A 17 -5.41 9.40 -5.51
C CYS A 17 -4.40 10.56 -5.59
N PHE A 18 -3.15 10.24 -5.91
CA PHE A 18 -2.04 11.18 -6.05
C PHE A 18 -1.25 10.87 -7.32
N GLU A 19 -0.56 11.87 -7.87
CA GLU A 19 0.26 11.68 -9.06
C GLU A 19 1.59 10.99 -8.73
N ILE A 20 1.97 10.03 -9.55
CA ILE A 20 3.29 9.39 -9.53
C ILE A 20 3.74 9.08 -10.96
N ASN A 21 4.78 9.77 -11.44
CA ASN A 21 5.29 9.66 -12.81
C ASN A 21 4.21 9.78 -13.90
N GLY A 22 3.29 10.74 -13.75
CA GLY A 22 2.19 10.97 -14.68
C GLY A 22 0.99 10.02 -14.53
N TYR A 23 1.09 8.94 -13.75
CA TYR A 23 -0.04 8.10 -13.38
C TYR A 23 -0.75 8.67 -12.15
N LEU A 24 -2.06 8.52 -12.04
CA LEU A 24 -2.72 8.64 -10.75
C LEU A 24 -2.67 7.29 -10.02
N ALA A 25 -2.28 7.30 -8.77
CA ALA A 25 -2.15 6.11 -7.94
C ALA A 25 -2.71 6.34 -6.55
N ARG A 26 -2.91 5.26 -5.78
CA ARG A 26 -3.35 5.31 -4.40
C ARG A 26 -2.70 4.20 -3.59
N LEU A 27 -2.67 4.42 -2.27
CA LEU A 27 -2.31 3.40 -1.29
C LEU A 27 -3.55 2.85 -0.62
N SER A 28 -3.50 1.57 -0.25
CA SER A 28 -4.41 0.96 0.71
C SER A 28 -3.58 0.42 1.86
N PHE A 29 -3.97 0.76 3.08
CA PHE A 29 -3.41 0.23 4.31
C PHE A 29 -4.45 -0.65 4.97
N LYS A 30 -4.05 -1.87 5.34
CA LYS A 30 -4.95 -2.85 5.96
C LYS A 30 -4.42 -3.28 7.31
N VAL A 31 -5.32 -3.51 8.23
CA VAL A 31 -5.06 -4.21 9.48
C VAL A 31 -5.89 -5.48 9.47
N GLU A 32 -5.25 -6.63 9.30
CA GLU A 32 -5.94 -7.91 9.06
C GLU A 32 -5.31 -9.03 9.89
N ARG A 33 -6.13 -10.01 10.29
CA ARG A 33 -5.66 -11.17 11.06
C ARG A 33 -5.30 -12.33 10.13
N PHE A 34 -4.05 -12.77 10.19
CA PHE A 34 -3.54 -13.96 9.49
C PHE A 34 -2.88 -14.91 10.49
N ASN A 35 -3.24 -16.20 10.42
CA ASN A 35 -2.64 -17.26 11.24
C ASN A 35 -2.55 -16.95 12.74
N GLY A 36 -3.60 -16.29 13.28
CA GLY A 36 -3.68 -15.95 14.70
C GLY A 36 -3.00 -14.64 15.11
N LYS A 37 -2.21 -13.99 14.23
CA LYS A 37 -1.55 -12.70 14.45
C LYS A 37 -2.22 -11.59 13.62
N THR A 38 -2.24 -10.37 14.15
CA THR A 38 -2.71 -9.19 13.41
C THR A 38 -1.54 -8.50 12.72
N TRP A 39 -1.72 -8.17 11.45
CA TRP A 39 -0.70 -7.59 10.58
C TRP A 39 -1.16 -6.27 9.99
N LEU A 40 -0.19 -5.37 9.80
CA LEU A 40 -0.28 -4.17 9.00
C LEU A 40 0.19 -4.50 7.59
N GLY A 41 -0.73 -4.41 6.64
CA GLY A 41 -0.47 -4.63 5.22
C GLY A 41 -0.53 -3.33 4.44
N LEU A 42 0.30 -3.21 3.40
CA LEU A 42 0.38 -2.02 2.55
C LEU A 42 0.34 -2.42 1.08
N TYR A 43 -0.52 -1.73 0.34
CA TYR A 43 -0.85 -2.06 -1.05
C TYR A 43 -0.86 -0.80 -1.91
N PHE A 44 -0.46 -0.98 -3.16
CA PHE A 44 -0.40 0.06 -4.18
C PHE A 44 -1.40 -0.23 -5.30
N GLY A 45 -2.04 0.79 -5.85
CA GLY A 45 -2.96 0.64 -6.98
C GLY A 45 -3.03 1.89 -7.84
N ILE A 46 -3.51 1.70 -9.07
CA ILE A 46 -3.60 2.77 -10.07
C ILE A 46 -5.04 3.29 -10.13
N CYS A 47 -5.18 4.60 -10.11
CA CYS A 47 -6.44 5.31 -10.33
C CYS A 47 -6.56 5.72 -11.80
N TRP A 48 -7.80 5.88 -12.27
CA TRP A 48 -8.07 6.39 -13.60
C TRP A 48 -7.70 7.86 -13.72
N SER A 49 -7.16 8.25 -14.87
CA SER A 49 -6.96 9.65 -15.23
C SER A 49 -7.21 9.90 -16.73
N GLU A 50 -7.51 11.15 -17.09
CA GLU A 50 -7.59 11.55 -18.50
C GLU A 50 -6.25 11.41 -19.24
N ASN A 51 -5.14 11.45 -18.50
CA ASN A 51 -3.79 11.29 -19.03
C ASN A 51 -3.45 9.83 -19.37
N ASP A 52 -4.26 8.86 -18.94
CA ASP A 52 -4.00 7.42 -19.14
C ASP A 52 -3.84 7.04 -20.62
N LYS A 53 -4.43 7.81 -21.55
CA LYS A 53 -4.28 7.58 -23.00
C LYS A 53 -2.85 7.83 -23.53
N TYR A 54 -2.03 8.57 -22.79
CA TYR A 54 -0.66 8.92 -23.16
C TYR A 54 0.40 8.10 -22.42
N LEU A 55 -0.02 7.23 -21.50
CA LEU A 55 0.87 6.43 -20.66
C LEU A 55 1.02 5.01 -21.18
N SER A 56 2.08 4.34 -20.71
CA SER A 56 2.34 2.94 -21.05
C SER A 56 1.51 2.00 -20.17
N TRP A 57 0.97 0.95 -20.77
CA TRP A 57 0.15 -0.03 -20.06
C TRP A 57 0.50 -1.48 -20.38
N PRO A 58 0.42 -2.41 -19.40
CA PRO A 58 0.13 -2.15 -17.99
C PRO A 58 1.26 -1.35 -17.31
N PHE A 59 0.97 -0.75 -16.16
CA PHE A 59 2.00 -0.18 -15.30
C PHE A 59 3.01 -1.27 -14.92
N ARG A 60 4.30 -1.00 -15.14
CA ARG A 60 5.42 -1.95 -14.93
C ARG A 60 6.64 -1.32 -14.25
N THR A 61 6.50 -0.10 -13.73
CA THR A 61 7.60 0.54 -13.01
C THR A 61 7.77 -0.14 -11.66
N PRO A 62 8.94 -0.71 -11.33
CA PRO A 62 9.19 -1.26 -10.01
C PRO A 62 8.91 -0.22 -8.92
N TYR A 63 8.43 -0.66 -7.76
CA TYR A 63 8.10 0.24 -6.67
C TYR A 63 8.38 -0.39 -5.31
N THR A 64 8.66 0.45 -4.33
CA THR A 64 8.81 0.10 -2.91
C THR A 64 7.67 0.73 -2.15
N VAL A 65 6.99 -0.05 -1.31
CA VAL A 65 6.05 0.49 -0.31
C VAL A 65 6.70 0.44 1.06
N THR A 66 6.41 1.41 1.93
CA THR A 66 7.06 1.52 3.23
C THR A 66 6.08 1.94 4.32
N ILE A 67 6.11 1.25 5.46
CA ILE A 67 5.56 1.73 6.73
C ILE A 67 6.68 2.52 7.43
N ILE A 68 6.48 3.82 7.58
CA ILE A 68 7.50 4.76 8.04
C ILE A 68 7.50 4.80 9.56
N HIS A 69 8.67 4.61 10.16
CA HIS A 69 8.84 4.89 11.58
C HIS A 69 8.91 6.40 11.80
N PRO A 70 8.10 7.00 12.69
CA PRO A 70 7.90 8.46 12.75
C PRO A 70 9.17 9.26 13.11
N SER A 71 10.06 8.70 13.93
CA SER A 71 11.28 9.38 14.40
C SER A 71 12.61 8.77 13.98
N VAL A 72 12.64 7.52 13.51
CA VAL A 72 13.87 6.77 13.23
C VAL A 72 13.76 6.11 11.87
N ASN A 73 14.12 6.82 10.80
CA ASN A 73 13.92 6.35 9.43
C ASN A 73 14.54 4.97 9.16
N ALA A 74 15.69 4.66 9.77
CA ALA A 74 16.36 3.35 9.62
C ALA A 74 15.54 2.16 10.17
N ARG A 75 14.47 2.42 10.94
CA ARG A 75 13.54 1.39 11.42
C ARG A 75 12.33 1.21 10.52
N SER A 76 12.12 2.07 9.52
CA SER A 76 11.00 1.93 8.58
C SER A 76 11.04 0.55 7.90
N VAL A 77 9.87 -0.04 7.69
CA VAL A 77 9.74 -1.40 7.12
C VAL A 77 9.21 -1.29 5.70
N SER A 78 9.93 -1.88 4.76
CA SER A 78 9.66 -1.74 3.33
C SER A 78 9.71 -3.08 2.60
N ASP A 79 8.92 -3.20 1.54
CA ASP A 79 9.03 -4.30 0.59
C ASP A 79 8.84 -3.78 -0.85
N LYS A 80 9.43 -4.49 -1.82
CA LYS A 80 9.59 -4.05 -3.20
C LYS A 80 8.89 -5.00 -4.16
N VAL A 81 8.10 -4.42 -5.05
CA VAL A 81 7.62 -5.11 -6.26
C VAL A 81 8.55 -4.76 -7.41
N SER A 82 9.28 -5.75 -7.89
CA SER A 82 10.13 -5.66 -9.08
C SER A 82 9.65 -6.52 -10.24
N GLU A 83 8.80 -7.51 -9.97
CA GLU A 83 8.28 -8.44 -10.96
C GLU A 83 6.77 -8.29 -11.15
N PHE A 84 6.35 -8.25 -12.42
CA PHE A 84 4.96 -8.14 -12.84
C PHE A 84 4.54 -9.45 -13.52
N THR A 85 3.96 -10.34 -12.73
CA THR A 85 3.57 -11.69 -13.12
C THR A 85 2.09 -11.78 -13.50
N SER A 86 1.63 -12.93 -13.97
CA SER A 86 0.21 -13.15 -14.27
C SER A 86 -0.70 -12.92 -13.06
N THR A 87 -0.20 -13.11 -11.84
CA THR A 87 -0.96 -12.96 -10.58
C THR A 87 -1.35 -11.52 -10.30
N ASN A 88 -0.44 -10.56 -10.54
CA ASN A 88 -0.67 -9.14 -10.24
C ASN A 88 -0.94 -8.30 -11.50
N PHE A 89 -0.78 -8.86 -12.69
CA PHE A 89 -0.97 -8.17 -13.97
C PHE A 89 -2.31 -7.42 -14.07
N ARG A 90 -3.39 -8.00 -13.56
CA ARG A 90 -4.74 -7.40 -13.62
C ARG A 90 -4.86 -6.10 -12.81
N ASN A 91 -4.10 -5.98 -11.72
CA ASN A 91 -4.10 -4.82 -10.82
C ASN A 91 -3.44 -3.58 -11.47
N PHE A 92 -2.61 -3.81 -12.48
CA PHE A 92 -1.80 -2.77 -13.14
C PHE A 92 -2.21 -2.50 -14.60
N LYS A 93 -3.33 -3.07 -15.07
CA LYS A 93 -3.90 -2.70 -16.38
C LYS A 93 -4.36 -1.25 -16.39
N ARG A 94 -4.55 -0.68 -17.58
CA ARG A 94 -5.22 0.62 -17.71
C ARG A 94 -6.59 0.57 -17.01
N PRO A 95 -6.86 1.46 -16.02
CA PRO A 95 -8.15 1.51 -15.35
C PRO A 95 -9.28 1.73 -16.35
N LYS A 96 -10.37 0.98 -16.18
CA LYS A 96 -11.63 1.18 -16.90
C LYS A 96 -12.67 1.93 -16.06
N ASP A 97 -12.57 1.74 -14.75
CA ASP A 97 -13.35 2.43 -13.72
C ASP A 97 -12.42 3.37 -12.94
N TRP A 98 -12.93 4.04 -11.90
CA TRP A 98 -12.21 5.05 -11.12
C TRP A 98 -10.84 4.58 -10.56
N TYR A 99 -10.68 3.29 -10.27
CA TYR A 99 -9.42 2.69 -9.83
C TYR A 99 -9.39 1.18 -10.04
N ASN A 100 -8.19 0.61 -10.08
CA ASN A 100 -7.97 -0.83 -9.98
C ASN A 100 -7.94 -1.31 -8.53
N GLN A 101 -8.09 -2.62 -8.35
CA GLN A 101 -7.78 -3.28 -7.08
C GLN A 101 -6.29 -3.12 -6.76
N THR A 102 -5.96 -2.83 -5.51
CA THR A 102 -4.57 -2.67 -5.05
C THR A 102 -3.83 -4.01 -4.94
N TRP A 103 -2.50 -3.98 -5.04
CA TRP A 103 -1.60 -5.12 -4.89
C TRP A 103 -0.44 -4.76 -3.94
N GLY A 104 -0.04 -5.70 -3.09
CA GLY A 104 0.98 -5.45 -2.08
C GLY A 104 1.09 -6.56 -1.06
N PHE A 105 1.51 -6.18 0.14
CA PHE A 105 2.06 -7.11 1.12
C PHE A 105 1.15 -7.15 2.35
N PRO A 106 0.42 -8.28 2.60
CA PRO A 106 -0.49 -8.40 3.74
C PRO A 106 0.23 -8.46 5.10
N GLU A 107 1.45 -9.00 5.14
CA GLU A 107 2.18 -9.31 6.37
C GLU A 107 3.47 -8.46 6.46
N LEU A 108 3.37 -7.13 6.27
CA LEU A 108 4.54 -6.25 6.19
C LEU A 108 5.13 -5.92 7.57
N LEU A 109 4.28 -5.58 8.55
CA LEU A 109 4.67 -5.35 9.94
C LEU A 109 3.59 -5.87 10.86
N SER A 110 3.96 -6.62 11.89
CA SER A 110 2.94 -7.10 12.83
C SER A 110 2.44 -5.98 13.73
N LEU A 111 1.16 -6.00 14.10
CA LEU A 111 0.58 -4.96 14.93
C LEU A 111 1.30 -4.82 16.28
N GLY A 112 1.60 -5.94 16.94
CA GLY A 112 2.33 -5.93 18.21
C GLY A 112 3.75 -5.36 18.08
N ASP A 113 4.44 -5.61 16.97
CA ASP A 113 5.76 -4.99 16.71
C ASP A 113 5.61 -3.50 16.43
N ALA A 114 4.58 -3.09 15.69
CA ALA A 114 4.29 -1.69 15.40
C ALA A 114 4.01 -0.88 16.69
N GLU A 115 3.24 -1.45 17.62
CA GLU A 115 2.95 -0.86 18.93
C GLU A 115 4.21 -0.78 19.80
N ASN A 116 4.92 -1.90 19.94
CA ASN A 116 6.10 -1.99 20.81
C ASN A 116 7.27 -1.13 20.33
N GLN A 117 7.40 -0.94 19.02
CA GLN A 117 8.51 -0.19 18.43
C GLN A 117 8.17 1.28 18.12
N GLY A 118 6.93 1.72 18.38
CA GLY A 118 6.54 3.13 18.24
C GLY A 118 6.27 3.58 16.81
N PHE A 119 5.75 2.71 15.95
CA PHE A 119 5.27 3.07 14.61
C PHE A 119 3.91 3.76 14.62
N ILE A 120 3.12 3.55 15.67
CA ILE A 120 1.77 4.08 15.81
C ILE A 120 1.82 5.33 16.69
N SER A 121 1.34 6.45 16.15
CA SER A 121 1.20 7.72 16.87
C SER A 121 -0.24 8.20 16.72
N ASP A 122 -0.94 8.42 17.83
CA ASP A 122 -2.33 8.90 17.84
C ASP A 122 -3.30 8.08 16.95
N ASP A 123 -3.22 6.74 16.99
CA ASP A 123 -3.95 5.80 16.10
C ASP A 123 -3.64 5.96 14.60
N GLY A 124 -2.59 6.74 14.28
CA GLY A 124 -2.10 6.98 12.93
C GLY A 124 -0.83 6.20 12.62
N VAL A 125 -0.67 5.86 11.33
CA VAL A 125 0.53 5.25 10.75
C VAL A 125 0.91 6.04 9.51
N SER A 126 2.21 6.32 9.35
CA SER A 126 2.74 6.95 8.15
C SER A 126 3.18 5.89 7.14
N VAL A 127 2.79 6.06 5.88
CA VAL A 127 3.15 5.14 4.80
C VAL A 127 3.60 5.90 3.55
N SER A 128 4.43 5.27 2.72
CA SER A 128 4.85 5.83 1.44
C SER A 128 4.94 4.78 0.35
N VAL A 129 5.03 5.28 -0.88
CA VAL A 129 5.48 4.51 -2.05
C VAL A 129 6.52 5.32 -2.81
N GLU A 130 7.53 4.62 -3.29
CA GLU A 130 8.58 5.14 -4.17
C GLU A 130 8.63 4.28 -5.43
N VAL A 131 8.59 4.91 -6.60
CA VAL A 131 8.74 4.22 -7.89
C VAL A 131 10.17 4.33 -8.39
N HIS A 132 10.64 3.31 -9.09
CA HIS A 132 12.01 3.18 -9.60
C HIS A 132 11.98 3.07 -11.14
N PRO A 133 12.02 4.20 -11.88
CA PRO A 133 11.91 4.24 -13.34
C PRO A 133 13.10 3.64 -14.08
#